data_AF-A0A4R7JTR1-F1
#
_entry.id   AF-A0A4R7JTR1-F1
#
_cell.length_a   1.000
_cell.length_b   1.000
_cell.length_c   1.000
_cell.angle_alpha   90.00
_cell.angle_beta   90.00
_cell.angle_gamma   90.00
#
_symmetry.space_group_name_H-M   'P 1'
#
loop_
_entity.id
_entity.type
_entity.pdbx_description
1 polymer ?
#
loop_
_entity_poly.entity_id
_entity_poly.type
_entity_poly.pdbx_seq_one_letter_code
_entity_poly.pdbx_strand_id
1 'polypeptide(L)'
;MKDETVEAPDDQVRNITFPWPGTLGALAAISYLLLTLKPSLAAFYGLPDLWFQPDLGVPVAGAVMIVILFDLRRYHREFVRQRADLKGLKQEVQELWESKKRLQLKAHTYSDHADKLKRFISDKLLEYIEYDEKFLHFKSIAAEVRHNGVISFDKVQTTLQRIEDEADAPEQVSDVRAARDAMRYLWDLLDLSTADNLALHIGNLLCECEEHYYQQVLNTEDDEAPLPYDPVYSPRRAAWRALDQVCHKGLPEPLDEADYVLDDGQWHIQLAPVNALLGNENHLVLLLENLLKNAQFYSRKRGYNSPFAPVAMTLTEHQGNARLRIYNRGPHIRDEDRQNLFQLGFSTRRARDHHGRGLGLYFVNEIVKGYEGHIAVHNIETPEAQYAVRIELENGEVMTELVDVAVEDGKPRCRVGDNEASATWDWTFPAPLRSVEVTTTGNQTTQRLEDFASKGKQGRFDPGNPERPQWRISYQPKRNAHQLVFEPLDISGVEFDIRLPTAQQRLDNSELALDDDIDAEVERLDEHFRSPEAGH
;
A
#
# COMPACT_ATOMS: atom_id res chain seq x y z
N MET A 1 -4.08 -26.16 34.82
CA MET A 1 -4.09 -27.38 33.97
C MET A 1 -2.78 -28.12 34.21
N LYS A 2 -2.80 -29.45 34.24
CA LYS A 2 -1.71 -30.32 34.68
C LYS A 2 -0.38 -30.00 33.98
N ASP A 3 0.66 -29.92 34.80
CA ASP A 3 2.07 -29.87 34.42
C ASP A 3 2.44 -31.24 33.83
N GLU A 4 2.45 -31.35 32.50
CA GLU A 4 2.99 -32.52 31.80
C GLU A 4 4.51 -32.40 31.80
N THR A 5 5.14 -33.06 32.76
CA THR A 5 6.57 -33.32 32.77
C THR A 5 6.94 -34.06 31.49
N VAL A 6 7.59 -33.34 30.57
CA VAL A 6 8.25 -33.89 29.38
C VAL A 6 9.28 -34.91 29.85
N GLU A 7 8.97 -36.20 29.72
CA GLU A 7 9.93 -37.29 29.89
C GLU A 7 11.03 -37.12 28.84
N ALA A 8 12.28 -36.99 29.30
CA ALA A 8 13.44 -36.93 28.42
C ALA A 8 13.52 -38.20 27.56
N PRO A 9 13.79 -38.11 26.24
CA PRO A 9 13.89 -39.29 25.38
C PRO A 9 15.05 -40.20 25.82
N ASP A 10 14.81 -41.51 25.80
CA ASP A 10 15.77 -42.56 26.19
C ASP A 10 16.88 -42.66 25.13
N ASP A 11 17.91 -41.83 25.29
CA ASP A 11 18.93 -41.46 24.30
C ASP A 11 20.03 -42.54 24.07
N GLN A 12 19.71 -43.82 24.31
CA GLN A 12 20.69 -44.90 24.20
C GLN A 12 20.28 -45.92 23.14
N VAL A 13 20.97 -45.87 21.99
CA VAL A 13 21.01 -46.99 21.04
C VAL A 13 21.51 -48.22 21.81
N ARG A 14 20.59 -49.14 22.13
CA ARG A 14 20.92 -50.34 22.92
C ARG A 14 21.94 -51.19 22.17
N ASN A 15 23.08 -51.47 22.79
CA ASN A 15 24.14 -52.28 22.18
C ASN A 15 23.67 -53.73 21.92
N ILE A 16 24.01 -54.27 20.75
CA ILE A 16 23.74 -55.68 20.43
C ILE A 16 24.62 -56.56 21.32
N THR A 17 24.01 -57.45 22.10
CA THR A 17 24.74 -58.45 22.87
C THR A 17 25.09 -59.65 21.98
N PHE A 18 26.34 -60.09 22.04
CA PHE A 18 26.83 -61.24 21.27
C PHE A 18 26.07 -62.54 21.65
N PRO A 19 25.78 -63.45 20.69
CA PRO A 19 25.06 -64.71 20.92
C PRO A 19 25.91 -65.75 21.68
N TRP A 20 26.20 -65.46 22.95
CA TRP A 20 26.90 -66.36 23.86
C TRP A 20 26.21 -67.72 24.05
N PRO A 21 24.87 -67.82 24.15
CA PRO A 21 24.20 -69.11 24.35
C PRO A 21 24.37 -70.06 23.16
N GLY A 22 24.20 -69.55 21.93
CA GLY A 22 24.39 -70.35 20.72
C GLY A 22 25.83 -70.78 20.51
N THR A 23 26.80 -69.90 20.77
CA THR A 23 28.23 -70.21 20.64
C THR A 23 28.72 -71.20 21.69
N LEU A 24 28.31 -71.05 22.95
CA LEU A 24 28.61 -72.02 24.02
C LEU A 24 27.91 -73.37 23.75
N GLY A 25 26.67 -73.36 23.26
CA GLY A 25 25.94 -74.56 22.86
C GLY A 25 26.62 -75.30 21.70
N ALA A 26 27.10 -74.57 20.69
CA ALA A 26 27.86 -75.15 19.58
C ALA A 26 29.20 -75.74 20.04
N LEU A 27 29.92 -75.05 20.93
CA LEU A 27 31.18 -75.54 21.50
C LEU A 27 30.98 -76.81 22.34
N ALA A 28 29.90 -76.86 23.13
CA ALA A 28 29.50 -78.06 23.88
C ALA A 28 29.15 -79.23 22.95
N ALA A 29 28.44 -78.97 21.84
CA ALA A 29 28.11 -79.97 20.83
C ALA A 29 29.37 -80.52 20.13
N ILE A 30 30.30 -79.65 19.74
CA ILE A 30 31.58 -80.05 19.14
C ILE A 30 32.40 -80.88 20.13
N SER A 31 32.43 -80.49 21.41
CA SER A 31 33.12 -81.23 22.46
C SER A 31 32.50 -82.62 22.68
N TYR A 32 31.17 -82.72 22.65
CA TYR A 32 30.44 -83.98 22.73
C TYR A 32 30.72 -84.89 21.51
N LEU A 33 30.75 -84.33 20.30
CA LEU A 33 31.10 -85.07 19.07
C LEU A 33 32.56 -85.54 19.09
N LEU A 34 33.50 -84.74 19.59
CA LEU A 34 34.91 -85.13 19.71
C LEU A 34 35.11 -86.26 20.73
N LEU A 35 34.39 -86.22 21.86
CA LEU A 35 34.44 -87.27 22.89
C LEU A 35 33.82 -88.58 22.41
N THR A 36 32.79 -88.54 21.57
CA THR A 36 32.20 -89.74 20.94
C THR A 36 33.10 -90.33 19.84
N LEU A 37 33.83 -89.51 19.08
CA LEU A 37 34.75 -89.96 18.02
C LEU A 37 36.09 -90.52 18.54
N LYS A 38 36.53 -90.15 19.75
CA LYS A 38 37.80 -90.61 20.35
C LYS A 38 37.60 -91.23 21.75
N PRO A 39 37.38 -92.56 21.84
CA PRO A 39 37.10 -93.22 23.13
C PRO A 39 38.28 -93.18 24.12
N SER A 40 39.51 -92.95 23.65
CA SER A 40 40.69 -92.78 24.52
C SER A 40 40.66 -91.51 25.37
N LEU A 41 39.98 -90.45 24.91
CA LEU A 41 39.83 -89.20 25.67
C LEU A 41 38.76 -89.33 26.76
N ALA A 42 37.65 -90.03 26.48
CA ALA A 42 36.59 -90.25 27.47
C ALA A 42 37.09 -91.07 28.68
N ALA A 43 37.92 -92.08 28.43
CA ALA A 43 38.54 -92.89 29.48
C ALA A 43 39.53 -92.11 30.35
N PHE A 44 40.28 -91.17 29.77
CA PHE A 44 41.23 -90.33 30.51
C PHE A 44 40.55 -89.39 31.51
N TYR A 45 39.35 -88.88 31.16
CA TYR A 45 38.58 -87.97 32.03
C TYR A 45 37.57 -88.69 32.94
N GLY A 46 37.46 -90.03 32.88
CA GLY A 46 36.61 -90.82 33.79
C GLY A 46 35.11 -90.57 33.63
N LEU A 47 34.63 -90.32 32.41
CA LEU A 47 33.22 -90.04 32.15
C LEU A 47 32.37 -91.34 32.09
N PRO A 48 31.14 -91.36 32.63
CA PRO A 48 30.29 -92.55 32.60
C PRO A 48 29.84 -92.95 31.19
N ASP A 49 29.91 -94.24 30.84
CA ASP A 49 29.51 -94.78 29.52
C ASP A 49 28.03 -94.53 29.15
N LEU A 50 27.17 -94.19 30.12
CA LEU A 50 25.77 -93.81 29.88
C LEU A 50 25.60 -92.57 29.00
N TRP A 51 26.59 -91.68 28.96
CA TRP A 51 26.50 -90.43 28.21
C TRP A 51 26.80 -90.59 26.72
N PHE A 52 27.32 -91.75 26.32
CA PHE A 52 27.79 -92.02 24.95
C PHE A 52 26.97 -93.13 24.27
N GLN A 53 25.68 -93.25 24.62
CA GLN A 53 24.77 -94.18 23.96
C GLN A 53 24.48 -93.73 22.51
N PRO A 54 24.44 -94.66 21.53
CA PRO A 54 24.26 -94.33 20.11
C PRO A 54 22.93 -93.61 19.81
N ASP A 55 21.91 -93.78 20.66
CA ASP A 55 20.58 -93.19 20.48
C ASP A 55 20.49 -91.71 20.94
N LEU A 56 21.47 -91.21 21.70
CA LEU A 56 21.46 -89.85 22.28
C LEU A 56 22.08 -88.78 21.37
N GLY A 57 22.77 -89.15 20.29
CA GLY A 57 23.44 -88.18 19.40
C GLY A 57 22.48 -87.29 18.61
N VAL A 58 21.44 -87.87 18.02
CA VAL A 58 20.43 -87.16 17.21
C VAL A 58 19.62 -86.13 18.02
N PRO A 59 19.07 -86.45 19.21
CA PRO A 59 18.32 -85.46 20.00
C PRO A 59 19.18 -84.31 20.52
N VAL A 60 20.45 -84.57 20.89
CA VAL A 60 21.40 -83.51 21.32
C VAL A 60 21.70 -82.56 20.16
N ALA A 61 21.95 -83.08 18.96
CA ALA A 61 22.14 -82.26 17.76
C ALA A 61 20.88 -81.44 17.42
N GLY A 62 19.68 -82.02 17.57
CA GLY A 62 18.41 -81.33 17.40
C GLY A 62 18.21 -80.18 18.41
N ALA A 63 18.54 -80.41 19.68
CA ALA A 63 18.44 -79.37 20.72
C ALA A 63 19.40 -78.19 20.45
N VAL A 64 20.63 -78.47 20.03
CA VAL A 64 21.60 -77.43 19.65
C VAL A 64 21.13 -76.64 18.43
N MET A 65 20.55 -77.32 17.43
CA MET A 65 19.97 -76.65 16.26
C MET A 65 18.82 -75.71 16.64
N ILE A 66 17.96 -76.09 17.59
CA ILE A 66 16.87 -75.24 18.08
C ILE A 66 17.42 -74.01 18.82
N VAL A 67 18.46 -74.16 19.64
CA VAL A 67 19.12 -73.04 20.33
C VAL A 67 19.72 -72.05 19.31
N ILE A 68 20.39 -72.56 18.27
CA ILE A 68 20.96 -71.72 17.20
C ILE A 68 19.85 -70.98 16.44
N LEU A 69 18.74 -71.64 16.10
CA LEU A 69 17.61 -71.02 15.41
C LEU A 69 16.94 -69.94 16.28
N PHE A 70 16.83 -70.17 17.58
CA PHE A 70 16.29 -69.19 18.52
C PHE A 70 17.20 -67.96 18.63
N ASP A 71 18.52 -68.16 18.71
CA ASP A 71 19.51 -67.07 18.78
C ASP A 71 19.53 -66.24 17.47
N LEU A 72 19.46 -66.91 16.30
CA LEU A 72 19.35 -66.24 15.00
C LEU A 72 18.08 -65.39 14.91
N ARG A 73 16.94 -65.91 15.37
CA ARG A 73 15.67 -65.18 15.35
C ARG A 73 15.68 -64.00 16.31
N ARG A 74 16.30 -64.15 17.48
CA ARG A 74 16.51 -63.07 18.45
C ARG A 74 17.40 -61.97 17.87
N TYR A 75 18.55 -62.33 17.32
CA TYR A 75 19.48 -61.39 16.69
C TYR A 75 18.83 -60.62 15.54
N HIS A 76 18.07 -61.31 14.68
CA HIS A 76 17.36 -60.64 13.58
C HIS A 76 16.32 -59.63 14.07
N ARG A 77 15.57 -59.95 15.13
CA ARG A 77 14.61 -59.01 15.73
C ARG A 77 15.29 -57.80 16.36
N GLU A 78 16.40 -58.01 17.06
CA GLU A 78 17.20 -56.93 17.66
C GLU A 78 17.79 -56.02 16.56
N PHE A 79 18.30 -56.59 15.47
CA PHE A 79 18.85 -55.85 14.34
C PHE A 79 17.81 -54.98 13.62
N VAL A 80 16.60 -55.51 13.38
CA VAL A 80 15.53 -54.74 12.73
C VAL A 80 15.09 -53.55 13.59
N ARG A 81 15.01 -53.72 14.92
CA ARG A 81 14.65 -52.64 15.84
C ARG A 81 15.71 -51.54 15.87
N GLN A 82 16.99 -51.90 16.02
CA GLN A 82 18.07 -50.91 15.98
C GLN A 82 18.11 -50.11 14.68
N ARG A 83 17.81 -50.74 13.54
CA ARG A 83 17.78 -50.05 12.25
C ARG A 83 16.65 -49.02 12.17
N ALA A 84 15.53 -49.25 12.86
CA ALA A 84 14.45 -48.27 12.99
C ALA A 84 14.86 -47.12 13.90
N ASP A 85 15.46 -47.42 15.06
CA ASP A 85 15.91 -46.40 16.03
C ASP A 85 16.99 -45.49 15.41
N LEU A 86 17.97 -46.07 14.70
CA LEU A 86 18.99 -45.31 13.96
C LEU A 86 18.41 -44.42 12.86
N LYS A 87 17.27 -44.79 12.28
CA LYS A 87 16.60 -43.98 11.26
C LYS A 87 15.90 -42.79 11.92
N GLY A 88 15.23 -42.99 13.06
CA GLY A 88 14.62 -41.92 13.84
C GLY A 88 15.64 -40.89 14.32
N LEU A 89 16.74 -41.36 14.92
CA LEU A 89 17.82 -40.48 15.43
C LEU A 89 18.44 -39.62 14.32
N LYS A 90 18.61 -40.18 13.11
CA LYS A 90 19.12 -39.42 11.96
C LYS A 90 18.16 -38.32 11.52
N GLN A 91 16.86 -38.57 11.60
CA GLN A 91 15.85 -37.60 11.22
C GLN A 91 15.80 -36.43 12.21
N GLU A 92 15.86 -36.73 13.51
CA GLU A 92 15.93 -35.71 14.58
C GLU A 92 17.19 -34.85 14.50
N VAL A 93 18.35 -35.46 14.20
CA VAL A 93 19.60 -34.71 13.95
C VAL A 93 19.48 -33.80 12.73
N GLN A 94 18.81 -34.26 11.67
CA GLN A 94 18.58 -33.47 10.47
C GLN A 94 17.68 -32.25 10.75
N GLU A 95 16.58 -32.45 11.47
CA GLU A 95 15.64 -31.39 11.89
C GLU A 95 16.33 -30.35 12.78
N LEU A 96 17.17 -30.79 13.74
CA LEU A 96 17.99 -29.89 14.56
C LEU A 96 18.99 -29.10 13.73
N TRP A 97 19.59 -29.72 12.71
CA TRP A 97 20.51 -29.04 11.79
C TRP A 97 19.81 -27.97 10.96
N GLU A 98 18.62 -28.27 10.44
CA GLU A 98 17.79 -27.32 9.68
C GLU A 98 17.30 -26.17 10.55
N SER A 99 16.85 -26.44 11.77
CA SER A 99 16.48 -25.42 12.76
C SER A 99 17.66 -24.48 13.07
N LYS A 100 18.85 -25.05 13.30
CA LYS A 100 20.08 -24.27 13.55
C LYS A 100 20.46 -23.41 12.33
N LYS A 101 20.31 -23.93 11.12
CA LYS A 101 20.57 -23.21 9.87
C LYS A 101 19.59 -22.05 9.68
N ARG A 102 18.30 -22.26 9.96
CA ARG A 102 17.26 -21.21 9.97
C ARG A 102 17.56 -20.10 10.99
N LEU A 103 18.01 -20.47 12.19
CA LEU A 103 18.43 -19.53 13.23
C LEU A 103 19.65 -18.70 12.79
N GLN A 104 20.64 -19.32 12.15
CA GLN A 104 21.81 -18.61 11.62
C GLN A 104 21.45 -17.67 10.47
N LEU A 105 20.55 -18.07 9.56
CA LEU A 105 20.03 -17.21 8.50
C LEU A 105 19.30 -16.00 9.05
N LYS A 106 18.41 -16.19 10.04
CA LYS A 106 17.74 -15.08 10.75
C LYS A 106 18.75 -14.11 11.37
N ALA A 107 19.75 -14.63 12.09
CA ALA A 107 20.79 -13.79 12.68
C ALA A 107 21.60 -13.00 11.62
N HIS A 108 21.88 -13.62 10.48
CA HIS A 108 22.59 -12.96 9.37
C HIS A 108 21.73 -11.90 8.68
N THR A 109 20.43 -12.13 8.48
CA THR A 109 19.51 -11.13 7.94
C THR A 109 19.33 -9.93 8.87
N TYR A 110 19.31 -10.15 10.19
CA TYR A 110 19.33 -9.05 11.16
C TYR A 110 20.64 -8.27 11.14
N SER A 111 21.79 -8.95 10.96
CA SER A 111 23.09 -8.29 10.80
C SER A 111 23.17 -7.49 9.49
N ASP A 112 22.59 -7.99 8.40
CA ASP A 112 22.59 -7.30 7.10
C ASP A 112 21.63 -6.09 7.11
N HIS A 113 20.50 -6.18 7.83
CA HIS A 113 19.65 -5.02 8.14
C HIS A 113 20.39 -3.98 9.00
N ALA A 114 21.16 -4.41 10.00
CA ALA A 114 21.99 -3.52 10.82
C ALA A 114 23.12 -2.87 10.01
N ASP A 115 23.73 -3.57 9.05
CA ASP A 115 24.75 -3.01 8.17
C ASP A 115 24.18 -2.10 7.07
N LYS A 116 22.96 -2.37 6.57
CA LYS A 116 22.19 -1.43 5.73
C LYS A 116 21.81 -0.18 6.51
N LEU A 117 21.37 -0.33 7.76
CA LEU A 117 21.13 0.79 8.66
C LEU A 117 22.43 1.56 8.93
N LYS A 118 23.57 0.87 9.12
CA LYS A 118 24.87 1.50 9.35
C LYS A 118 25.42 2.21 8.11
N ARG A 119 25.19 1.67 6.90
CA ARG A 119 25.47 2.35 5.63
C ARG A 119 24.55 3.54 5.40
N PHE A 120 23.26 3.41 5.70
CA PHE A 120 22.31 4.52 5.67
C PHE A 120 22.69 5.63 6.66
N ILE A 121 23.05 5.26 7.89
CA ILE A 121 23.56 6.15 8.93
C ILE A 121 24.89 6.78 8.50
N SER A 122 25.80 6.04 7.87
CA SER A 122 27.10 6.55 7.42
C SER A 122 26.98 7.49 6.22
N ASP A 123 26.13 7.17 5.23
CA ASP A 123 25.87 8.02 4.06
C ASP A 123 25.08 9.28 4.46
N LYS A 124 24.10 9.15 5.37
CA LYS A 124 23.38 10.31 5.92
C LYS A 124 24.24 11.11 6.90
N LEU A 125 25.08 10.49 7.73
CA LEU A 125 25.99 11.22 8.62
C LEU A 125 27.03 12.01 7.82
N LEU A 126 27.56 11.47 6.72
CA LEU A 126 28.49 12.22 5.86
C LEU A 126 27.82 13.41 5.16
N GLU A 127 26.52 13.35 4.90
CA GLU A 127 25.70 14.48 4.42
C GLU A 127 25.35 15.48 5.56
N TYR A 128 25.35 15.04 6.83
CA TYR A 128 24.97 15.82 8.02
C TYR A 128 26.12 16.35 8.89
N ILE A 129 27.38 15.96 8.67
CA ILE A 129 28.52 16.42 9.49
C ILE A 129 28.87 17.91 9.25
N GLU A 130 28.27 18.57 8.25
CA GLU A 130 28.37 20.03 8.04
C GLU A 130 27.17 20.85 8.58
N TYR A 131 26.15 20.24 9.19
CA TYR A 131 24.97 20.95 9.73
C TYR A 131 25.20 21.49 11.17
N ASP A 132 25.97 22.58 11.22
CA ASP A 132 26.04 23.72 12.17
C ASP A 132 25.34 23.59 13.55
N GLU A 133 26.04 23.97 14.64
CA GLU A 133 25.54 24.06 16.04
C GLU A 133 24.20 24.82 16.18
N LYS A 134 23.88 25.68 15.20
CA LYS A 134 22.59 26.38 15.08
C LYS A 134 21.39 25.45 14.86
N PHE A 135 21.56 24.30 14.21
CA PHE A 135 20.49 23.33 13.98
C PHE A 135 20.10 22.62 15.29
N LEU A 136 21.09 22.26 16.14
CA LEU A 136 20.82 21.77 17.49
C LEU A 136 20.16 22.84 18.38
N HIS A 137 20.61 24.09 18.30
CA HIS A 137 19.94 25.19 19.01
C HIS A 137 18.48 25.36 18.57
N PHE A 138 18.19 25.25 17.26
CA PHE A 138 16.82 25.35 16.75
C PHE A 138 15.96 24.18 17.21
N LYS A 139 16.50 22.95 17.28
CA LYS A 139 15.80 21.79 17.86
C LYS A 139 15.48 21.99 19.34
N SER A 140 16.43 22.49 20.12
CA SER A 140 16.21 22.79 21.55
C SER A 140 15.10 23.85 21.73
N ILE A 141 15.11 24.90 20.90
CA ILE A 141 14.07 25.94 20.91
C ILE A 141 12.72 25.34 20.49
N ALA A 142 12.68 24.52 19.44
CA ALA A 142 11.46 23.86 18.98
C ALA A 142 10.85 22.94 20.04
N ALA A 143 11.67 22.17 20.77
CA ALA A 143 11.23 21.32 21.87
C ALA A 143 10.68 22.14 23.05
N GLU A 144 11.32 23.25 23.42
CA GLU A 144 10.86 24.14 24.47
C GLU A 144 9.56 24.87 24.09
N VAL A 145 9.46 25.35 22.84
CA VAL A 145 8.23 25.94 22.28
C VAL A 145 7.11 24.90 22.26
N ARG A 146 7.39 23.65 21.88
CA ARG A 146 6.40 22.56 21.94
C ARG A 146 5.94 22.36 23.38
N HIS A 147 6.85 22.22 24.34
CA HIS A 147 6.50 22.00 25.75
C HIS A 147 5.59 23.11 26.32
N ASN A 148 5.97 24.38 26.15
CA ASN A 148 5.15 25.51 26.58
C ASN A 148 3.85 25.65 25.76
N GLY A 149 3.91 25.23 24.50
CA GLY A 149 2.79 25.12 23.58
C GLY A 149 1.73 24.15 24.10
N VAL A 150 2.11 22.93 24.53
CA VAL A 150 1.18 21.91 25.07
C VAL A 150 0.37 22.51 26.22
N ILE A 151 1.05 23.17 27.16
CA ILE A 151 0.41 23.73 28.35
C ILE A 151 -0.59 24.83 27.98
N SER A 152 -0.23 25.68 27.01
CA SER A 152 -1.10 26.76 26.55
C SER A 152 -2.28 26.22 25.76
N PHE A 153 -2.04 25.23 24.91
CA PHE A 153 -3.04 24.52 24.14
C PHE A 153 -4.07 23.84 25.04
N ASP A 154 -3.62 23.08 26.05
CA ASP A 154 -4.50 22.39 27.00
C ASP A 154 -5.41 23.35 27.78
N LYS A 155 -4.86 24.50 28.23
CA LYS A 155 -5.66 25.56 28.88
C LYS A 155 -6.73 26.13 27.97
N VAL A 156 -6.38 26.44 26.72
CA VAL A 156 -7.33 26.99 25.74
C VAL A 156 -8.38 25.96 25.39
N GLN A 157 -7.98 24.72 25.12
CA GLN A 157 -8.88 23.63 24.78
C GLN A 157 -9.86 23.32 25.92
N THR A 158 -9.38 23.21 27.17
CA THR A 158 -10.24 23.00 28.34
C THR A 158 -11.23 24.15 28.53
N THR A 159 -10.80 25.39 28.27
CA THR A 159 -11.68 26.56 28.35
C THR A 159 -12.74 26.55 27.26
N LEU A 160 -12.36 26.25 26.02
CA LEU A 160 -13.30 26.14 24.89
C LEU A 160 -14.29 25.00 25.11
N GLN A 161 -13.84 23.85 25.61
CA GLN A 161 -14.71 22.73 25.95
C GLN A 161 -15.77 23.14 26.97
N ARG A 162 -15.35 23.79 28.06
CA ARG A 162 -16.28 24.27 29.08
C ARG A 162 -17.30 25.26 28.52
N ILE A 163 -16.87 26.17 27.63
CA ILE A 163 -17.78 27.12 26.98
C ILE A 163 -18.76 26.39 26.05
N GLU A 164 -18.32 25.35 25.33
CA GLU A 164 -19.20 24.51 24.50
C GLU A 164 -20.26 23.81 25.34
N ASP A 165 -19.85 23.23 26.49
CA ASP A 165 -20.74 22.52 27.41
C ASP A 165 -21.74 23.46 28.13
N GLU A 166 -21.35 24.72 28.36
CA GLU A 166 -22.17 25.76 28.99
C GLU A 166 -23.03 26.58 27.99
N ALA A 167 -22.85 26.40 26.68
CA ALA A 167 -23.54 27.19 25.67
C ALA A 167 -24.96 26.67 25.37
N ASP A 168 -25.96 27.52 25.61
CA ASP A 168 -27.38 27.21 25.35
C ASP A 168 -27.80 27.47 23.88
N ALA A 169 -27.07 28.34 23.17
CA ALA A 169 -27.43 28.75 21.81
C ALA A 169 -26.71 27.88 20.74
N PRO A 170 -27.43 27.31 19.76
CA PRO A 170 -26.83 26.45 18.73
C PRO A 170 -25.73 27.13 17.91
N GLU A 171 -25.89 28.43 17.59
CA GLU A 171 -24.87 29.21 16.87
C GLU A 171 -23.59 29.36 17.70
N GLN A 172 -23.72 29.61 19.00
CA GLN A 172 -22.59 29.75 19.91
C GLN A 172 -21.84 28.43 20.10
N VAL A 173 -22.56 27.31 20.18
CA VAL A 173 -21.95 25.96 20.21
C VAL A 173 -21.16 25.70 18.92
N SER A 174 -21.72 26.05 17.76
CA SER A 174 -21.05 25.89 16.47
C SER A 174 -19.76 26.72 16.38
N ASP A 175 -19.81 27.99 16.78
CA ASP A 175 -18.65 28.89 16.73
C ASP A 175 -17.52 28.42 17.66
N VAL A 176 -17.87 27.97 18.87
CA VAL A 176 -16.91 27.46 19.85
C VAL A 176 -16.28 26.15 19.37
N ARG A 177 -17.07 25.27 18.77
CA ARG A 177 -16.58 24.03 18.14
C ARG A 177 -15.60 24.34 17.00
N ALA A 178 -15.95 25.26 16.11
CA ALA A 178 -15.07 25.70 15.03
C ALA A 178 -13.75 26.27 15.57
N ALA A 179 -13.79 27.07 16.64
CA ALA A 179 -12.59 27.60 17.29
C ALA A 179 -11.72 26.48 17.91
N ARG A 180 -12.34 25.48 18.56
CA ARG A 180 -11.64 24.32 19.12
C ARG A 180 -10.96 23.49 18.03
N ASP A 181 -11.65 23.25 16.92
CA ASP A 181 -11.10 22.49 15.79
C ASP A 181 -9.96 23.23 15.10
N ALA A 182 -10.05 24.57 14.99
CA ALA A 182 -8.95 25.40 14.50
C ALA A 182 -7.72 25.36 15.41
N MET A 183 -7.93 25.36 16.74
CA MET A 183 -6.84 25.21 17.71
C MET A 183 -6.15 23.85 17.58
N ARG A 184 -6.92 22.76 17.44
CA ARG A 184 -6.37 21.41 17.22
C ARG A 184 -5.55 21.34 15.93
N TYR A 185 -6.06 21.90 14.85
CA TYR A 185 -5.32 21.95 13.59
C TYR A 185 -3.98 22.70 13.72
N LEU A 186 -3.96 23.82 14.44
CA LEU A 186 -2.74 24.58 14.71
C LEU A 186 -1.73 23.77 15.55
N TRP A 187 -2.22 23.00 16.52
CA TRP A 187 -1.38 22.11 17.31
C TRP A 187 -0.73 21.02 16.46
N ASP A 188 -1.51 20.34 15.61
CA ASP A 188 -1.00 19.28 14.74
C ASP A 188 0.01 19.83 13.73
N LEU A 189 -0.21 21.05 13.22
CA LEU A 189 0.77 21.73 12.37
C LEU A 189 2.08 21.99 13.12
N LEU A 190 2.01 22.44 14.38
CA LEU A 190 3.19 22.66 15.22
C LEU A 190 3.92 21.34 15.49
N ASP A 191 3.18 20.28 15.79
CA ASP A 191 3.70 18.93 16.05
C ASP A 191 4.48 18.40 14.84
N LEU A 192 3.87 18.47 13.65
CA LEU A 192 4.49 18.13 12.38
C LEU A 192 5.73 19.00 12.08
N SER A 193 5.65 20.32 12.32
CA SER A 193 6.76 21.25 12.04
C SER A 193 8.00 21.05 12.93
N THR A 194 7.82 20.36 14.06
CA THR A 194 8.87 20.10 15.04
C THR A 194 9.33 18.64 15.03
N ALA A 195 8.78 17.80 14.14
CA ALA A 195 9.22 16.43 13.93
C ALA A 195 10.53 16.39 13.12
N ASP A 196 11.50 15.59 13.59
CA ASP A 196 12.79 15.42 12.93
C ASP A 196 12.67 14.67 11.58
N ASN A 197 11.75 13.71 11.52
CA ASN A 197 11.38 12.98 10.32
C ASN A 197 9.87 12.84 10.30
N LEU A 198 9.22 13.63 9.45
CA LEU A 198 7.77 13.71 9.37
C LEU A 198 7.13 12.39 8.95
N ALA A 199 7.70 11.73 7.94
CA ALA A 199 7.19 10.45 7.45
C ALA A 199 7.25 9.37 8.54
N LEU A 200 8.35 9.31 9.29
CA LEU A 200 8.49 8.35 10.40
C LEU A 200 7.51 8.64 11.53
N HIS A 201 7.32 9.92 11.89
CA HIS A 201 6.36 10.33 12.92
C HIS A 201 4.93 9.91 12.55
N ILE A 202 4.52 10.17 11.30
CA ILE A 202 3.21 9.76 10.78
C ILE A 202 3.10 8.24 10.71
N GLY A 203 4.15 7.53 10.29
CA GLY A 203 4.17 6.07 10.23
C GLY A 203 3.98 5.43 11.61
N ASN A 204 4.62 5.96 12.65
CA ASN A 204 4.41 5.49 14.03
C ASN A 204 2.96 5.71 14.49
N LEU A 205 2.40 6.89 14.23
CA LEU A 205 0.99 7.17 14.54
C LEU A 205 0.05 6.18 13.82
N LEU A 206 0.34 5.84 12.56
CA LEU A 206 -0.48 4.88 11.83
C LEU A 206 -0.39 3.47 12.40
N CYS A 207 0.78 3.04 12.88
CA CYS A 207 0.91 1.76 13.56
C CYS A 207 0.04 1.72 14.84
N GLU A 208 0.02 2.82 15.61
CA GLU A 208 -0.84 2.94 16.81
C GLU A 208 -2.34 2.93 16.42
N CYS A 209 -2.72 3.69 15.40
CA CYS A 209 -4.08 3.69 14.87
C CYS A 209 -4.50 2.29 14.37
N GLU A 210 -3.59 1.57 13.71
CA GLU A 210 -3.82 0.24 13.16
C GLU A 210 -4.07 -0.78 14.28
N GLU A 211 -3.25 -0.76 15.34
CA GLU A 211 -3.47 -1.59 16.53
C GLU A 211 -4.85 -1.32 17.17
N HIS A 212 -5.20 -0.06 17.37
CA HIS A 212 -6.50 0.32 17.96
C HIS A 212 -7.68 -0.03 17.05
N TYR A 213 -7.53 0.15 15.73
CA TYR A 213 -8.56 -0.22 14.77
C TYR A 213 -8.79 -1.74 14.74
N TYR A 214 -7.73 -2.54 14.79
CA TYR A 214 -7.84 -4.00 14.88
C TYR A 214 -8.49 -4.45 16.19
N GLN A 215 -8.14 -3.82 17.31
CA GLN A 215 -8.82 -4.05 18.60
C GLN A 215 -10.33 -3.77 18.50
N GLN A 216 -10.74 -2.66 17.87
CA GLN A 216 -12.15 -2.33 17.67
C GLN A 216 -12.89 -3.33 16.77
N VAL A 217 -12.25 -3.79 15.69
CA VAL A 217 -12.86 -4.75 14.76
C VAL A 217 -13.02 -6.13 15.43
N LEU A 218 -12.05 -6.55 16.24
CA LEU A 218 -12.06 -7.84 16.96
C LEU A 218 -12.97 -7.83 18.21
N ASN A 219 -13.00 -6.74 18.95
CA ASN A 219 -13.80 -6.59 20.17
C ASN A 219 -15.16 -6.00 19.82
N THR A 220 -16.07 -6.84 19.30
CA THR A 220 -17.44 -6.44 18.94
C THR A 220 -18.38 -6.25 20.16
N GLU A 221 -17.88 -6.37 21.39
CA GLU A 221 -18.66 -6.22 22.63
C GLU A 221 -18.39 -4.85 23.29
N ASP A 222 -19.46 -4.08 23.53
CA ASP A 222 -19.55 -2.67 24.00
C ASP A 222 -18.86 -2.33 25.35
N ASP A 223 -18.03 -3.21 25.91
CA ASP A 223 -17.48 -3.11 27.26
C ASP A 223 -15.97 -2.81 27.26
N GLU A 224 -15.55 -1.66 26.70
CA GLU A 224 -14.22 -1.12 27.02
C GLU A 224 -14.12 0.42 26.95
N ALA A 225 -13.14 0.95 27.70
CA ALA A 225 -12.95 2.37 27.92
C ALA A 225 -12.80 3.16 26.61
N PRO A 226 -13.37 4.38 26.51
CA PRO A 226 -13.24 5.20 25.32
C PRO A 226 -11.76 5.41 24.98
N LEU A 227 -11.37 5.06 23.76
CA LEU A 227 -10.04 5.35 23.23
C LEU A 227 -9.77 6.87 23.33
N PRO A 228 -8.53 7.27 23.60
CA PRO A 228 -8.19 8.70 23.73
C PRO A 228 -8.42 9.49 22.44
N TYR A 229 -8.42 8.82 21.27
CA TYR A 229 -8.72 9.40 19.96
C TYR A 229 -9.34 8.35 19.02
N ASP A 230 -10.02 8.82 17.98
CA ASP A 230 -10.57 7.96 16.92
C ASP A 230 -9.44 7.56 15.95
N PRO A 231 -9.15 6.26 15.76
CA PRO A 231 -8.04 5.82 14.89
C PRO A 231 -8.33 6.03 13.40
N VAL A 232 -9.59 6.27 13.02
CA VAL A 232 -10.03 6.42 11.62
C VAL A 232 -10.63 7.79 11.34
N TYR A 233 -10.57 8.23 10.08
CA TYR A 233 -11.24 9.44 9.62
C TYR A 233 -11.76 9.32 8.19
N SER A 234 -12.74 10.15 7.83
CA SER A 234 -13.30 10.20 6.48
C SER A 234 -12.41 11.02 5.54
N PRO A 235 -11.86 10.44 4.45
CA PRO A 235 -11.10 11.19 3.45
C PRO A 235 -11.95 12.24 2.74
N ARG A 236 -13.26 11.98 2.57
CA ARG A 236 -14.21 12.93 1.96
C ARG A 236 -14.35 14.19 2.81
N ARG A 237 -14.52 14.03 4.12
CA ARG A 237 -14.63 15.14 5.08
C ARG A 237 -13.34 15.96 5.10
N ALA A 238 -12.18 15.31 5.18
CA ALA A 238 -10.88 15.97 5.12
C ALA A 238 -10.70 16.79 3.83
N ALA A 239 -11.08 16.22 2.68
CA ALA A 239 -11.00 16.90 1.39
C ALA A 239 -11.92 18.12 1.30
N TRP A 240 -13.15 18.00 1.82
CA TRP A 240 -14.07 19.13 1.94
C TRP A 240 -13.53 20.22 2.88
N ARG A 241 -12.98 19.86 4.05
CA ARG A 241 -12.39 20.83 4.98
C ARG A 241 -11.24 21.59 4.35
N ALA A 242 -10.35 20.90 3.62
CA ALA A 242 -9.26 21.56 2.90
C ALA A 242 -9.77 22.52 1.82
N LEU A 243 -10.80 22.12 1.08
CA LEU A 243 -11.43 22.95 0.07
C LEU A 243 -12.06 24.21 0.69
N ASP A 244 -12.86 24.07 1.74
CA ASP A 244 -13.51 25.21 2.40
C ASP A 244 -12.49 26.21 2.95
N GLN A 245 -11.39 25.72 3.53
CA GLN A 245 -10.28 26.54 4.01
C GLN A 245 -9.57 27.32 2.90
N VAL A 246 -9.50 26.80 1.66
CA VAL A 246 -8.87 27.49 0.52
C VAL A 246 -9.87 28.41 -0.20
N CYS A 247 -11.14 28.04 -0.24
CA CYS A 247 -12.19 28.82 -0.88
C CYS A 247 -12.67 30.00 -0.04
N HIS A 248 -12.66 29.89 1.30
CA HIS A 248 -13.22 30.85 2.25
C HIS A 248 -14.70 31.19 1.97
N LYS A 249 -15.50 30.20 1.56
CA LYS A 249 -16.89 30.40 1.13
C LYS A 249 -17.93 29.90 2.13
N GLY A 250 -17.54 29.13 3.15
CA GLY A 250 -18.50 28.49 4.06
C GLY A 250 -19.34 27.48 3.28
N LEU A 251 -18.66 26.54 2.62
CA LEU A 251 -19.31 25.49 1.83
C LEU A 251 -20.18 24.61 2.75
N PRO A 252 -21.32 24.09 2.28
CA PRO A 252 -22.12 23.15 3.06
C PRO A 252 -21.36 21.83 3.26
N GLU A 253 -21.46 21.25 4.44
CA GLU A 253 -20.83 19.96 4.75
C GLU A 253 -21.43 18.82 3.88
N PRO A 254 -20.61 17.89 3.37
CA PRO A 254 -21.10 16.77 2.58
C PRO A 254 -22.02 15.85 3.40
N LEU A 255 -23.17 15.48 2.81
CA LEU A 255 -24.10 14.49 3.36
C LEU A 255 -23.56 13.06 3.14
N ASP A 256 -23.93 12.12 4.02
CA ASP A 256 -23.18 10.87 4.15
C ASP A 256 -23.21 9.94 2.93
N GLU A 257 -24.30 9.91 2.16
CA GLU A 257 -24.52 8.86 1.15
C GLU A 257 -24.32 9.29 -0.31
N ALA A 258 -24.17 10.59 -0.59
CA ALA A 258 -24.10 11.11 -1.96
C ALA A 258 -22.71 11.65 -2.34
N ASP A 259 -22.43 11.66 -3.64
CA ASP A 259 -21.30 12.37 -4.22
C ASP A 259 -21.42 13.87 -3.89
N TYR A 260 -20.34 14.44 -3.32
CA TYR A 260 -20.26 15.88 -3.15
C TYR A 260 -19.73 16.51 -4.43
N VAL A 261 -20.58 17.27 -5.11
CA VAL A 261 -20.22 17.96 -6.36
C VAL A 261 -20.26 19.47 -6.15
N LEU A 262 -19.16 20.14 -6.49
CA LEU A 262 -19.09 21.60 -6.58
C LEU A 262 -18.54 21.98 -7.95
N ASP A 263 -19.35 22.65 -8.76
CA ASP A 263 -18.89 23.28 -9.99
C ASP A 263 -19.13 24.78 -9.88
N ASP A 264 -18.04 25.51 -9.67
CA ASP A 264 -18.01 26.96 -9.83
C ASP A 264 -16.97 27.32 -10.89
N GLY A 265 -17.06 28.51 -11.49
CA GLY A 265 -16.13 28.89 -12.57
C GLY A 265 -14.64 28.86 -12.22
N GLN A 266 -14.26 28.62 -10.95
CA GLN A 266 -12.90 28.42 -10.48
C GLN A 266 -12.58 26.95 -10.11
N TRP A 267 -13.56 26.18 -9.64
CA TRP A 267 -13.38 24.85 -9.04
C TRP A 267 -14.37 23.83 -9.62
N HIS A 268 -13.86 22.67 -10.04
CA HIS A 268 -14.67 21.49 -10.34
C HIS A 268 -14.30 20.36 -9.37
N ILE A 269 -15.18 20.05 -8.42
CA ILE A 269 -14.92 19.12 -7.33
C ILE A 269 -15.93 17.98 -7.41
N GLN A 270 -15.44 16.75 -7.32
CA GLN A 270 -16.26 15.56 -7.15
C GLN A 270 -15.65 14.68 -6.06
N LEU A 271 -16.32 14.55 -4.92
CA LEU A 271 -15.87 13.68 -3.82
C LEU A 271 -16.87 12.54 -3.65
N ALA A 272 -16.50 11.36 -4.14
CA ALA A 272 -17.25 10.14 -3.92
C ALA A 272 -17.11 9.67 -2.45
N PRO A 273 -18.07 8.88 -1.92
CA PRO A 273 -17.88 8.17 -0.66
C PRO A 273 -16.73 7.16 -0.83
N VAL A 274 -15.79 7.18 0.11
CA VAL A 274 -14.60 6.30 0.15
C VAL A 274 -14.44 5.81 1.58
N ASN A 275 -13.96 4.58 1.72
CA ASN A 275 -13.64 3.98 3.00
C ASN A 275 -12.68 4.83 3.84
N ALA A 276 -12.79 4.70 5.16
CA ALA A 276 -12.02 5.52 6.09
C ALA A 276 -10.51 5.26 5.98
N LEU A 277 -9.71 6.29 6.28
CA LEU A 277 -8.26 6.20 6.41
C LEU A 277 -7.88 6.13 7.89
N LEU A 278 -6.79 5.43 8.21
CA LEU A 278 -6.19 5.48 9.54
C LEU A 278 -5.42 6.78 9.73
N GLY A 279 -5.30 7.27 10.96
CA GLY A 279 -4.44 8.40 11.31
C GLY A 279 -5.21 9.68 11.62
N ASN A 280 -4.59 10.83 11.33
CA ASN A 280 -5.13 12.14 11.67
C ASN A 280 -5.65 12.87 10.41
N GLU A 281 -6.94 13.25 10.43
CA GLU A 281 -7.62 14.04 9.40
C GLU A 281 -6.81 15.27 8.97
N ASN A 282 -6.19 15.95 9.94
CA ASN A 282 -5.45 17.19 9.71
C ASN A 282 -4.19 17.00 8.83
N HIS A 283 -3.64 15.78 8.77
CA HIS A 283 -2.55 15.46 7.84
C HIS A 283 -3.03 15.56 6.39
N LEU A 284 -4.20 14.97 6.10
CA LEU A 284 -4.77 15.03 4.75
C LEU A 284 -5.26 16.44 4.40
N VAL A 285 -5.81 17.17 5.38
CA VAL A 285 -6.18 18.59 5.21
C VAL A 285 -4.96 19.41 4.80
N LEU A 286 -3.84 19.29 5.53
CA LEU A 286 -2.60 20.01 5.24
C LEU A 286 -2.04 19.64 3.86
N LEU A 287 -2.05 18.35 3.51
CA LEU A 287 -1.64 17.86 2.20
C LEU A 287 -2.45 18.55 1.10
N LEU A 288 -3.78 18.53 1.20
CA LEU A 288 -4.68 19.04 0.17
C LEU A 288 -4.65 20.55 0.09
N GLU A 289 -4.56 21.27 1.21
CA GLU A 289 -4.37 22.71 1.21
C GLU A 289 -3.12 23.14 0.43
N ASN A 290 -2.00 22.44 0.62
CA ASN A 290 -0.76 22.75 -0.10
C ASN A 290 -0.95 22.57 -1.60
N LEU A 291 -1.61 21.49 -2.03
CA LEU A 291 -1.89 21.23 -3.45
C LEU A 291 -2.88 22.23 -4.03
N LEU A 292 -3.98 22.54 -3.34
CA LEU A 292 -5.01 23.46 -3.81
C LEU A 292 -4.51 24.89 -3.89
N LYS A 293 -3.75 25.37 -2.89
CA LYS A 293 -3.09 26.69 -2.94
C LYS A 293 -2.11 26.76 -4.11
N ASN A 294 -1.42 25.66 -4.42
CA ASN A 294 -0.56 25.59 -5.59
C ASN A 294 -1.35 25.65 -6.90
N ALA A 295 -2.41 24.85 -7.02
CA ALA A 295 -3.30 24.83 -8.16
C ALA A 295 -3.94 26.20 -8.44
N GLN A 296 -4.44 26.87 -7.41
CA GLN A 296 -5.05 28.20 -7.50
C GLN A 296 -4.04 29.26 -7.97
N PHE A 297 -2.78 29.17 -7.53
CA PHE A 297 -1.73 30.10 -7.94
C PHE A 297 -1.38 29.96 -9.43
N TYR A 298 -1.15 28.73 -9.91
CA TYR A 298 -0.73 28.49 -11.29
C TYR A 298 -1.86 28.65 -12.30
N SER A 299 -3.10 28.33 -11.93
CA SER A 299 -4.28 28.52 -12.79
C SER A 299 -4.58 29.99 -13.13
N ARG A 300 -4.17 30.93 -12.27
CA ARG A 300 -4.37 32.38 -12.48
C ARG A 300 -3.21 33.06 -13.21
N LYS A 301 -2.20 32.30 -13.64
CA LYS A 301 -1.02 32.86 -14.31
C LYS A 301 -1.42 33.41 -15.69
N ARG A 302 -0.94 34.61 -16.01
CA ARG A 302 -1.22 35.27 -17.29
C ARG A 302 -0.85 34.36 -18.47
N GLY A 303 -1.77 34.21 -19.41
CA GLY A 303 -1.64 33.30 -20.56
C GLY A 303 -2.44 32.00 -20.41
N TYR A 304 -2.90 31.66 -19.20
CA TYR A 304 -3.64 30.45 -18.88
C TYR A 304 -5.10 30.74 -18.44
N ASN A 305 -5.75 31.74 -19.03
CA ASN A 305 -7.18 32.00 -18.83
C ASN A 305 -8.03 30.87 -19.44
N SER A 306 -8.89 30.25 -18.64
CA SER A 306 -9.73 29.12 -19.05
C SER A 306 -11.20 29.53 -19.16
N PRO A 307 -11.96 29.02 -20.15
CA PRO A 307 -13.40 29.19 -20.20
C PRO A 307 -14.16 28.26 -19.23
N PHE A 308 -13.49 27.27 -18.64
CA PHE A 308 -14.02 26.33 -17.65
C PHE A 308 -13.23 26.42 -16.34
N ALA A 309 -13.71 25.76 -15.28
CA ALA A 309 -13.04 25.70 -13.99
C ALA A 309 -11.57 25.23 -14.14
N PRO A 310 -10.57 26.10 -13.87
CA PRO A 310 -9.18 25.78 -14.15
C PRO A 310 -8.53 24.89 -13.08
N VAL A 311 -9.25 24.53 -12.01
CA VAL A 311 -8.79 23.60 -10.98
C VAL A 311 -9.85 22.54 -10.76
N ALA A 312 -9.47 21.27 -10.80
CA ALA A 312 -10.34 20.15 -10.52
C ALA A 312 -9.78 19.25 -9.40
N MET A 313 -10.65 18.74 -8.54
CA MET A 313 -10.31 17.73 -7.53
C MET A 313 -11.30 16.57 -7.63
N THR A 314 -10.79 15.35 -7.69
CA THR A 314 -11.61 14.14 -7.56
C THR A 314 -11.12 13.26 -6.43
N LEU A 315 -12.05 12.71 -5.64
CA LEU A 315 -11.80 11.66 -4.66
C LEU A 315 -12.64 10.45 -5.05
N THR A 316 -11.98 9.30 -5.21
CA THR A 316 -12.59 8.01 -5.58
C THR A 316 -11.89 6.87 -4.86
N GLU A 317 -12.56 5.75 -4.67
CA GLU A 317 -11.92 4.53 -4.19
C GLU A 317 -11.49 3.66 -5.36
N HIS A 318 -10.26 3.14 -5.32
CA HIS A 318 -9.75 2.24 -6.36
C HIS A 318 -8.83 1.19 -5.75
N GLN A 319 -9.21 -0.09 -5.85
CA GLN A 319 -8.43 -1.23 -5.32
C GLN A 319 -8.05 -1.03 -3.84
N GLY A 320 -9.03 -0.68 -3.01
CA GLY A 320 -8.83 -0.43 -1.57
C GLY A 320 -8.08 0.86 -1.24
N ASN A 321 -7.64 1.64 -2.22
CA ASN A 321 -6.97 2.92 -1.98
C ASN A 321 -7.94 4.09 -2.17
N ALA A 322 -7.85 5.08 -1.28
CA ALA A 322 -8.38 6.41 -1.52
C ALA A 322 -7.51 7.12 -2.58
N ARG A 323 -8.06 7.33 -3.77
CA ARG A 323 -7.41 8.01 -4.89
C ARG A 323 -7.88 9.45 -5.00
N LEU A 324 -6.94 10.37 -4.79
CA LEU A 324 -7.12 11.81 -4.92
C LEU A 324 -6.41 12.31 -6.17
N ARG A 325 -7.15 12.91 -7.11
CA ARG A 325 -6.55 13.59 -8.27
C ARG A 325 -6.80 15.08 -8.17
N ILE A 326 -5.74 15.88 -8.22
CA ILE A 326 -5.80 17.33 -8.23
C ILE A 326 -5.21 17.81 -9.55
N TYR A 327 -6.06 18.30 -10.43
CA TYR A 327 -5.67 18.90 -11.70
C TYR A 327 -5.72 20.42 -11.60
N ASN A 328 -4.73 21.07 -12.19
CA ASN A 328 -4.78 22.51 -12.43
C ASN A 328 -4.29 22.84 -13.83
N ARG A 329 -4.99 23.75 -14.49
CA ARG A 329 -4.49 24.38 -15.70
C ARG A 329 -3.27 25.23 -15.36
N GLY A 330 -2.30 25.29 -16.27
CA GLY A 330 -1.09 26.09 -16.04
C GLY A 330 0.12 25.58 -16.81
N PRO A 331 1.29 26.18 -16.57
CA PRO A 331 2.52 25.73 -17.18
C PRO A 331 2.87 24.32 -16.71
N HIS A 332 3.35 23.50 -17.63
CA HIS A 332 3.94 22.21 -17.34
C HIS A 332 5.13 22.31 -16.40
N ILE A 333 5.33 21.25 -15.62
CA ILE A 333 6.55 21.06 -14.85
C ILE A 333 7.63 20.56 -15.81
N ARG A 334 8.79 21.23 -15.82
CA ARG A 334 9.93 20.83 -16.63
C ARG A 334 10.55 19.56 -16.09
N ASP A 335 11.09 18.71 -16.96
CA ASP A 335 11.67 17.44 -16.53
C ASP A 335 12.87 17.61 -15.58
N GLU A 336 13.63 18.70 -15.75
CA GLU A 336 14.72 19.10 -14.82
C GLU A 336 14.21 19.39 -13.39
N ASP A 337 13.00 19.93 -13.27
CA ASP A 337 12.40 20.31 -11.98
C ASP A 337 11.71 19.12 -11.30
N ARG A 338 11.30 18.08 -12.05
CA ARG A 338 10.55 16.93 -11.53
C ARG A 338 11.28 16.21 -10.40
N GLN A 339 12.60 16.03 -10.52
CA GLN A 339 13.42 15.32 -9.53
C GLN A 339 13.55 16.09 -8.21
N ASN A 340 13.49 17.42 -8.28
CA ASN A 340 13.68 18.31 -7.14
C ASN A 340 12.35 18.82 -6.54
N LEU A 341 11.22 18.49 -7.17
CA LEU A 341 9.90 19.02 -6.83
C LEU A 341 9.52 18.81 -5.36
N PHE A 342 9.96 17.69 -4.79
CA PHE A 342 9.69 17.30 -3.40
C PHE A 342 10.88 17.57 -2.46
N GLN A 343 11.94 18.22 -2.92
CA GLN A 343 13.08 18.56 -2.08
C GLN A 343 12.75 19.74 -1.16
N LEU A 344 13.26 19.65 0.07
CA LEU A 344 13.10 20.69 1.07
C LEU A 344 13.69 22.02 0.56
N GLY A 345 12.87 23.07 0.51
CA GLY A 345 13.32 24.40 0.14
C GLY A 345 13.24 24.71 -1.36
N PHE A 346 12.91 23.73 -2.20
CA PHE A 346 12.78 23.93 -3.64
C PHE A 346 11.51 24.73 -3.97
N SER A 347 11.65 25.79 -4.77
CA SER A 347 10.53 26.59 -5.26
C SER A 347 10.88 27.25 -6.58
N THR A 348 10.01 27.11 -7.56
CA THR A 348 10.12 27.80 -8.86
C THR A 348 9.58 29.24 -8.81
N ARG A 349 9.09 29.67 -7.65
CA ARG A 349 8.44 30.97 -7.47
C ARG A 349 9.43 32.04 -7.01
N ARG A 350 9.26 33.29 -7.48
CA ARG A 350 10.15 34.41 -7.12
C ARG A 350 10.02 34.73 -5.63
N ALA A 351 11.16 34.92 -4.96
CA ALA A 351 11.24 35.16 -3.51
C ALA A 351 10.47 36.40 -2.99
N ARG A 352 10.09 37.34 -3.86
CA ARG A 352 9.33 38.55 -3.49
C ARG A 352 7.82 38.32 -3.34
N ASP A 353 7.27 37.25 -3.93
CA ASP A 353 5.83 36.99 -3.95
C ASP A 353 5.41 35.86 -2.98
N HIS A 354 6.35 35.27 -2.23
CA HIS A 354 6.10 34.12 -1.37
C HIS A 354 6.57 34.29 0.07
N HIS A 355 5.63 34.08 1.00
CA HIS A 355 5.92 33.74 2.39
C HIS A 355 6.30 32.26 2.58
N GLY A 356 6.08 31.40 1.58
CA GLY A 356 6.40 29.97 1.63
C GLY A 356 7.79 29.65 1.06
N ARG A 357 8.70 29.14 1.91
CA ARG A 357 10.09 28.81 1.57
C ARG A 357 10.27 27.52 0.73
N GLY A 358 9.31 27.11 -0.09
CA GLY A 358 9.40 25.84 -0.82
C GLY A 358 9.22 24.59 0.07
N LEU A 359 8.41 24.70 1.12
CA LEU A 359 8.14 23.62 2.07
C LEU A 359 6.89 22.81 1.75
N GLY A 360 5.94 23.36 0.98
CA GLY A 360 4.61 22.79 0.82
C GLY A 360 4.61 21.41 0.14
N LEU A 361 5.29 21.26 -1.00
CA LEU A 361 5.35 19.97 -1.70
C LEU A 361 6.23 18.95 -0.96
N TYR A 362 7.22 19.40 -0.19
CA TYR A 362 7.96 18.53 0.73
C TYR A 362 7.01 17.91 1.77
N PHE A 363 6.16 18.71 2.43
CA PHE A 363 5.15 18.20 3.38
C PHE A 363 4.20 17.20 2.71
N VAL A 364 3.71 17.51 1.50
CA VAL A 364 2.86 16.58 0.73
C VAL A 364 3.54 15.23 0.57
N ASN A 365 4.79 15.20 0.12
CA ASN A 365 5.53 13.96 -0.09
C ASN A 365 5.77 13.18 1.20
N GLU A 366 6.15 13.86 2.28
CA GLU A 366 6.42 13.21 3.56
C GLU A 366 5.15 12.68 4.23
N ILE A 367 4.01 13.37 4.07
CA ILE A 367 2.71 12.86 4.52
C ILE A 367 2.34 11.61 3.71
N VAL A 368 2.42 11.65 2.38
CA VAL A 368 2.11 10.48 1.54
C VAL A 368 2.99 9.29 1.90
N LYS A 369 4.30 9.50 2.08
CA LYS A 369 5.23 8.44 2.53
C LYS A 369 4.89 7.90 3.91
N GLY A 370 4.55 8.78 4.85
CA GLY A 370 4.13 8.39 6.19
C GLY A 370 2.91 7.48 6.16
N TYR A 371 1.95 7.78 5.27
CA TYR A 371 0.77 6.95 4.99
C TYR A 371 1.04 5.69 4.16
N GLU A 372 2.31 5.42 3.81
CA GLU A 372 2.72 4.33 2.91
C GLU A 372 2.00 4.40 1.55
N GLY A 373 1.61 5.61 1.16
CA GLY A 373 0.92 5.89 -0.08
C GLY A 373 1.87 6.17 -1.25
N HIS A 374 1.25 6.50 -2.39
CA HIS A 374 1.97 6.88 -3.60
C HIS A 374 1.51 8.24 -4.11
N ILE A 375 2.45 9.05 -4.59
CA ILE A 375 2.18 10.31 -5.28
C ILE A 375 2.87 10.33 -6.64
N ALA A 376 2.10 10.60 -7.68
CA ALA A 376 2.58 10.79 -9.04
C ALA A 376 2.21 12.18 -9.55
N VAL A 377 3.04 12.72 -10.44
CA VAL A 377 2.82 14.04 -11.04
C VAL A 377 2.90 13.92 -12.56
N HIS A 378 1.84 14.32 -13.24
CA HIS A 378 1.69 14.21 -14.68
C HIS A 378 1.51 15.59 -15.31
N ASN A 379 2.21 15.82 -16.43
CA ASN A 379 1.84 16.94 -17.29
C ASN A 379 0.69 16.46 -18.16
N ILE A 380 -0.40 17.22 -18.20
CA ILE A 380 -1.54 16.96 -19.04
C ILE A 380 -1.37 17.78 -20.30
N GLU A 381 -1.40 17.13 -21.45
CA GLU A 381 -1.35 17.76 -22.76
C GLU A 381 -2.74 17.76 -23.38
N THR A 382 -3.04 18.78 -24.18
CA THR A 382 -4.28 18.79 -24.96
C THR A 382 -4.14 17.74 -26.07
N PRO A 383 -5.02 16.73 -26.13
CA PRO A 383 -4.91 15.67 -27.11
C PRO A 383 -5.20 16.20 -28.51
N GLU A 384 -4.44 15.72 -29.49
CA GLU A 384 -4.85 15.79 -30.90
C GLU A 384 -5.91 14.72 -31.13
N ALA A 385 -7.05 15.12 -31.68
CA ALA A 385 -8.20 14.25 -31.82
C ALA A 385 -9.03 14.67 -33.03
N GLN A 386 -9.70 13.69 -33.64
CA GLN A 386 -10.72 13.95 -34.64
C GLN A 386 -12.10 13.73 -34.01
N TYR A 387 -13.02 14.66 -34.25
CA TYR A 387 -14.38 14.60 -33.75
C TYR A 387 -15.36 14.50 -34.92
N ALA A 388 -16.22 13.48 -34.91
CA ALA A 388 -17.38 13.41 -35.78
C ALA A 388 -18.54 14.18 -35.11
N VAL A 389 -18.89 15.33 -35.66
CA VAL A 389 -19.97 16.19 -35.18
C VAL A 389 -21.18 15.98 -36.08
N ARG A 390 -22.24 15.37 -35.53
CA ARG A 390 -23.51 15.17 -36.19
C ARG A 390 -24.54 16.16 -35.65
N ILE A 391 -25.12 16.95 -36.53
CA ILE A 391 -26.05 18.03 -36.19
C ILE A 391 -27.40 17.67 -36.81
N GLU A 392 -28.44 17.66 -35.99
CA GLU A 392 -29.82 17.45 -36.41
C GLU A 392 -30.63 18.73 -36.20
N LEU A 393 -31.34 19.17 -37.24
CA LEU A 393 -32.19 20.36 -37.21
C LEU A 393 -33.67 19.97 -37.04
N GLU A 394 -34.49 20.91 -36.55
CA GLU A 394 -35.94 20.68 -36.37
C GLU A 394 -36.70 20.41 -37.68
N ASN A 395 -36.16 20.85 -38.82
CA ASN A 395 -36.73 20.58 -40.15
C ASN A 395 -36.43 19.14 -40.65
N GLY A 396 -35.72 18.33 -39.86
CA GLY A 396 -35.33 16.95 -40.21
C GLY A 396 -34.04 16.84 -41.02
N GLU A 397 -33.37 17.95 -41.30
CA GLU A 397 -32.07 17.97 -41.95
C GLU A 397 -30.98 17.48 -40.98
N VAL A 398 -30.12 16.58 -41.45
CA VAL A 398 -29.01 16.02 -40.69
C VAL A 398 -27.73 16.27 -41.46
N MET A 399 -26.73 16.82 -40.79
CA MET A 399 -25.39 16.99 -41.32
C MET A 399 -24.38 16.31 -40.40
N THR A 400 -23.29 15.81 -40.98
CA THR A 400 -22.20 15.18 -40.23
C THR A 400 -20.90 15.66 -40.82
N GLU A 401 -20.04 16.17 -39.95
CA GLU A 401 -18.77 16.74 -40.34
C GLU A 401 -17.65 16.23 -39.43
N LEU A 402 -16.48 16.01 -40.02
CA LEU A 402 -15.29 15.60 -39.29
C LEU A 402 -14.45 16.83 -38.98
N VAL A 403 -14.21 17.07 -37.70
CA VAL A 403 -13.41 18.18 -37.19
C VAL A 403 -12.10 17.61 -36.65
N ASP A 404 -11.01 17.88 -37.36
CA ASP A 404 -9.65 17.55 -36.92
C ASP A 404 -9.17 18.62 -35.94
N VAL A 405 -8.72 18.22 -34.76
CA VAL A 405 -8.11 19.12 -33.78
C VAL A 405 -6.63 18.77 -33.65
N ALA A 406 -5.79 19.75 -33.94
CA ALA A 406 -4.33 19.67 -33.82
C ALA A 406 -3.82 20.80 -32.91
N VAL A 407 -2.64 20.62 -32.31
CA VAL A 407 -2.05 21.63 -31.41
C VAL A 407 -0.98 22.42 -32.18
N GLU A 408 -1.29 23.66 -32.53
CA GLU A 408 -0.37 24.58 -33.21
C GLU A 408 0.06 25.70 -32.25
N ASP A 409 1.37 25.91 -32.11
CA ASP A 409 1.96 26.88 -31.16
C ASP A 409 1.46 26.71 -29.71
N GLY A 410 1.19 25.46 -29.30
CA GLY A 410 0.70 25.12 -27.95
C GLY A 410 -0.77 25.48 -27.72
N LYS A 411 -1.54 25.77 -28.78
CA LYS A 411 -2.99 25.99 -28.69
C LYS A 411 -3.73 25.05 -29.63
N PRO A 412 -4.86 24.47 -29.19
CA PRO A 412 -5.66 23.65 -30.06
C PRO A 412 -6.32 24.50 -31.14
N ARG A 413 -6.25 24.01 -32.37
CA ARG A 413 -6.94 24.56 -33.53
C ARG A 413 -7.73 23.46 -34.21
N CYS A 414 -8.91 23.80 -34.69
CA CYS A 414 -9.75 22.90 -35.46
C CYS A 414 -9.57 23.16 -36.96
N ARG A 415 -9.62 22.09 -37.75
CA ARG A 415 -9.63 22.10 -39.21
C ARG A 415 -10.71 21.13 -39.69
N VAL A 416 -11.36 21.50 -40.78
CA VAL A 416 -12.39 20.69 -41.43
C VAL A 416 -12.07 20.57 -42.90
N GLY A 417 -11.83 19.35 -43.39
CA GLY A 417 -11.41 19.11 -44.78
C GLY A 417 -10.12 19.87 -45.13
N ASP A 418 -10.12 20.56 -46.26
CA ASP A 418 -8.98 21.33 -46.77
C ASP A 418 -8.95 22.81 -46.29
N ASN A 419 -9.80 23.16 -45.31
CA ASN A 419 -9.83 24.53 -44.79
C ASN A 419 -8.58 24.88 -43.97
N GLU A 420 -8.30 26.18 -43.79
CA GLU A 420 -7.24 26.64 -42.90
C GLU A 420 -7.58 26.35 -41.44
N ALA A 421 -6.55 26.07 -40.62
CA ALA A 421 -6.72 25.80 -39.20
C ALA A 421 -7.16 27.06 -38.43
N SER A 422 -8.30 26.97 -37.77
CA SER A 422 -8.92 28.07 -37.01
C SER A 422 -9.06 27.73 -35.52
N ALA A 423 -9.27 28.76 -34.70
CA ALA A 423 -9.54 28.56 -33.26
C ALA A 423 -10.96 28.06 -32.98
N THR A 424 -11.89 28.27 -33.92
CA THR A 424 -13.28 27.84 -33.83
C THR A 424 -13.77 27.43 -35.21
N TRP A 425 -14.75 26.52 -35.24
CA TRP A 425 -15.46 26.13 -36.45
C TRP A 425 -16.94 26.50 -36.33
N ASP A 426 -17.48 27.18 -37.33
CA ASP A 426 -18.81 27.79 -37.31
C ASP A 426 -19.73 27.13 -38.35
N TRP A 427 -20.88 26.63 -37.90
CA TRP A 427 -21.99 26.28 -38.79
C TRP A 427 -23.06 27.36 -38.75
N THR A 428 -23.68 27.61 -39.90
CA THR A 428 -24.87 28.45 -40.00
C THR A 428 -25.97 27.71 -40.74
N PHE A 429 -27.17 27.67 -40.16
CA PHE A 429 -28.29 26.93 -40.74
C PHE A 429 -29.63 27.69 -40.61
N PRO A 430 -30.59 27.44 -41.53
CA PRO A 430 -31.83 28.22 -41.61
C PRO A 430 -32.90 27.80 -40.60
N ALA A 431 -32.84 26.58 -40.07
CA ALA A 431 -33.81 26.02 -39.13
C ALA A 431 -33.23 25.90 -37.71
N PRO A 432 -34.04 25.82 -36.64
CA PRO A 432 -33.53 25.62 -35.29
C PRO A 432 -32.80 24.28 -35.10
N LEU A 433 -31.86 24.27 -34.17
CA LEU A 433 -31.11 23.07 -33.78
C LEU A 433 -31.97 22.15 -32.90
N ARG A 434 -32.04 20.86 -33.25
CA ARG A 434 -32.71 19.82 -32.47
C ARG A 434 -31.73 19.10 -31.54
N SER A 435 -30.64 18.57 -32.10
CA SER A 435 -29.63 17.83 -31.33
C SER A 435 -28.24 17.96 -31.95
N VAL A 436 -27.20 17.78 -31.13
CA VAL A 436 -25.81 17.65 -31.59
C VAL A 436 -25.20 16.43 -30.93
N GLU A 437 -24.61 15.55 -31.72
CA GLU A 437 -23.86 14.39 -31.28
C GLU A 437 -22.39 14.61 -31.63
N VAL A 438 -21.50 14.51 -30.64
CA VAL A 438 -20.05 14.58 -30.82
C VAL A 438 -19.45 13.24 -30.47
N THR A 439 -18.74 12.64 -31.42
CA THR A 439 -18.06 11.36 -31.22
C THR A 439 -16.57 11.53 -31.49
N THR A 440 -15.72 11.15 -30.53
CA THR A 440 -14.27 11.17 -30.71
C THR A 440 -13.82 9.94 -31.51
N THR A 441 -13.15 10.13 -32.63
CA THR A 441 -12.65 9.04 -33.47
C THR A 441 -11.61 8.22 -32.69
N GLY A 442 -11.94 6.95 -32.41
CA GLY A 442 -11.10 6.03 -31.62
C GLY A 442 -11.66 5.66 -30.26
N ASN A 443 -12.63 6.41 -29.74
CA ASN A 443 -13.40 6.07 -28.54
C ASN A 443 -14.86 5.76 -28.92
N GLN A 444 -15.53 4.85 -28.20
CA GLN A 444 -16.92 4.46 -28.53
C GLN A 444 -17.99 5.34 -27.85
N THR A 445 -17.57 6.40 -27.16
CA THR A 445 -18.47 7.27 -26.40
C THR A 445 -18.94 8.45 -27.25
N THR A 446 -20.22 8.45 -27.61
CA THR A 446 -20.89 9.57 -28.27
C THR A 446 -21.57 10.44 -27.22
N GLN A 447 -21.23 11.73 -27.20
CA GLN A 447 -21.87 12.73 -26.35
C GLN A 447 -23.02 13.39 -27.11
N ARG A 448 -24.24 13.24 -26.60
CA ARG A 448 -25.45 13.82 -27.22
C ARG A 448 -25.93 15.02 -26.41
N LEU A 449 -26.07 16.16 -27.08
CA LEU A 449 -26.58 17.40 -26.55
C LEU A 449 -27.94 17.69 -27.17
N GLU A 450 -28.94 17.90 -26.33
CA GLU A 450 -30.32 18.22 -26.72
C GLU A 450 -30.84 19.44 -25.93
N ASP A 451 -32.13 19.73 -26.06
CA ASP A 451 -32.85 20.75 -25.29
C ASP A 451 -32.23 22.16 -25.42
N PHE A 452 -31.89 22.55 -26.65
CA PHE A 452 -31.41 23.89 -26.94
C PHE A 452 -32.55 24.92 -26.85
N ALA A 453 -32.37 25.98 -26.06
CA ALA A 453 -33.36 27.04 -25.94
C ALA A 453 -33.57 27.80 -27.28
N SER A 454 -34.78 28.32 -27.49
CA SER A 454 -35.12 29.08 -28.70
C SER A 454 -34.59 30.52 -28.71
N LYS A 455 -34.07 31.01 -27.57
CA LYS A 455 -33.52 32.35 -27.40
C LYS A 455 -32.27 32.32 -26.52
N GLY A 456 -31.38 33.28 -26.73
CA GLY A 456 -30.15 33.46 -25.93
C GLY A 456 -28.98 32.61 -26.43
N LYS A 457 -27.76 33.09 -26.18
CA LYS A 457 -26.53 32.34 -26.45
C LYS A 457 -26.34 31.29 -25.36
N GLN A 458 -26.03 30.06 -25.77
CA GLN A 458 -25.93 28.90 -24.88
C GLN A 458 -24.57 28.25 -25.14
N GLY A 459 -23.83 27.94 -24.08
CA GLY A 459 -22.58 27.18 -24.15
C GLY A 459 -22.77 25.84 -23.46
N ARG A 460 -22.35 24.75 -24.09
CA ARG A 460 -22.30 23.40 -23.53
C ARG A 460 -20.86 22.92 -23.62
N PHE A 461 -20.29 22.50 -22.50
CA PHE A 461 -18.97 21.87 -22.45
C PHE A 461 -19.09 20.38 -22.73
N ASP A 462 -17.97 19.74 -23.08
CA ASP A 462 -17.85 18.29 -23.24
C ASP A 462 -18.31 17.55 -21.96
N PRO A 463 -19.46 16.86 -21.98
CA PRO A 463 -19.97 16.15 -20.82
C PRO A 463 -19.24 14.83 -20.56
N GLY A 464 -18.45 14.33 -21.53
CA GLY A 464 -17.64 13.12 -21.34
C GLY A 464 -16.43 13.34 -20.45
N ASN A 465 -15.97 14.59 -20.32
CA ASN A 465 -14.83 14.98 -19.48
C ASN A 465 -15.19 16.22 -18.66
N PRO A 466 -16.09 16.13 -17.67
CA PRO A 466 -16.58 17.30 -16.93
C PRO A 466 -15.47 18.03 -16.17
N GLU A 467 -14.48 17.29 -15.66
CA GLU A 467 -13.30 17.83 -14.98
C GLU A 467 -12.35 18.62 -15.91
N ARG A 468 -12.35 18.27 -17.21
CA ARG A 468 -11.40 18.76 -18.23
C ARG A 468 -12.07 18.73 -19.62
N PRO A 469 -13.03 19.63 -19.88
CA PRO A 469 -13.79 19.57 -21.11
C PRO A 469 -12.85 19.83 -22.30
N GLN A 470 -12.84 18.92 -23.27
CA GLN A 470 -11.93 19.00 -24.42
C GLN A 470 -12.43 19.94 -25.51
N TRP A 471 -13.73 20.23 -25.51
CA TRP A 471 -14.37 21.12 -26.46
C TRP A 471 -15.56 21.84 -25.81
N ARG A 472 -15.99 22.93 -26.46
CA ARG A 472 -17.20 23.68 -26.14
C ARG A 472 -18.02 23.86 -27.40
N ILE A 473 -19.32 23.63 -27.29
CA ILE A 473 -20.30 24.00 -28.30
C ILE A 473 -21.04 25.24 -27.84
N SER A 474 -21.04 26.29 -28.68
CA SER A 474 -21.85 27.49 -28.47
C SER A 474 -22.94 27.61 -29.51
N TYR A 475 -24.20 27.59 -29.08
CA TYR A 475 -25.36 27.78 -29.95
C TYR A 475 -25.96 29.17 -29.75
N GLN A 476 -26.19 29.89 -30.85
CA GLN A 476 -26.86 31.18 -30.87
C GLN A 476 -28.00 31.16 -31.90
N PRO A 477 -29.26 31.07 -31.45
CA PRO A 477 -30.41 31.16 -32.33
C PRO A 477 -30.54 32.58 -32.89
N LYS A 478 -30.66 32.71 -34.22
CA LYS A 478 -30.91 33.96 -34.94
C LYS A 478 -31.97 33.72 -36.00
N ARG A 479 -32.65 34.79 -36.45
CA ARG A 479 -33.71 34.71 -37.46
C ARG A 479 -33.14 34.24 -38.80
N ASN A 480 -33.47 33.01 -39.20
CA ASN A 480 -33.05 32.33 -40.45
C ASN A 480 -31.52 32.12 -40.62
N ALA A 481 -30.73 32.28 -39.56
CA ALA A 481 -29.27 32.16 -39.60
C ALA A 481 -28.72 31.69 -38.24
N HIS A 482 -29.28 30.59 -37.74
CA HIS A 482 -28.88 29.99 -36.47
C HIS A 482 -27.41 29.59 -36.55
N GLN A 483 -26.63 29.95 -35.53
CA GLN A 483 -25.18 29.75 -35.51
C GLN A 483 -24.82 28.71 -34.45
N LEU A 484 -24.01 27.73 -34.84
CA LEU A 484 -23.38 26.77 -33.93
C LEU A 484 -21.88 26.91 -34.06
N VAL A 485 -21.16 26.96 -32.94
CA VAL A 485 -19.71 27.11 -32.91
C VAL A 485 -19.12 25.95 -32.14
N PHE A 486 -18.18 25.23 -32.75
CA PHE A 486 -17.31 24.29 -32.07
C PHE A 486 -15.97 24.96 -31.76
N GLU A 487 -15.53 24.84 -30.51
CA GLU A 487 -14.28 25.39 -30.03
C GLU A 487 -13.53 24.29 -29.27
N PRO A 488 -12.38 23.82 -29.77
CA PRO A 488 -11.53 22.93 -28.99
C PRO A 488 -10.90 23.73 -27.83
N LEU A 489 -10.77 23.08 -26.68
CA LEU A 489 -10.33 23.71 -25.44
C LEU A 489 -8.93 23.26 -25.06
N ASP A 490 -8.11 24.21 -24.63
CA ASP A 490 -6.77 23.93 -24.10
C ASP A 490 -6.87 23.47 -22.64
N ILE A 491 -6.68 22.18 -22.44
CA ILE A 491 -6.68 21.50 -21.14
C ILE A 491 -5.25 21.27 -20.61
N SER A 492 -4.25 21.94 -21.18
CA SER A 492 -2.86 21.72 -20.79
C SER A 492 -2.61 22.20 -19.36
N GLY A 493 -2.01 21.33 -18.55
CA GLY A 493 -1.85 21.58 -17.13
C GLY A 493 -1.05 20.52 -16.41
N VAL A 494 -1.23 20.45 -15.10
CA VAL A 494 -0.54 19.51 -14.21
C VAL A 494 -1.58 18.76 -13.39
N GLU A 495 -1.39 17.46 -13.23
CA GLU A 495 -2.20 16.61 -12.37
C GLU A 495 -1.32 15.93 -11.33
N PHE A 496 -1.74 16.00 -10.07
CA PHE A 496 -1.21 15.20 -8.97
C PHE A 496 -2.17 14.02 -8.74
N ASP A 497 -1.67 12.78 -8.80
CA ASP A 497 -2.41 11.55 -8.48
C ASP A 497 -1.85 10.97 -7.18
N ILE A 498 -2.67 10.94 -6.13
CA ILE A 498 -2.30 10.46 -4.80
C ILE A 498 -3.15 9.25 -4.47
N ARG A 499 -2.51 8.21 -3.94
CA ARG A 499 -3.17 6.97 -3.50
C ARG A 499 -2.75 6.68 -2.07
N LEU A 500 -3.73 6.63 -1.17
CA LEU A 500 -3.54 6.29 0.24
C LEU A 500 -4.30 4.99 0.54
N PRO A 501 -3.70 4.00 1.21
CA PRO A 501 -4.39 2.75 1.56
C PRO A 501 -5.49 3.03 2.59
N THR A 502 -6.68 2.47 2.35
CA THR A 502 -7.79 2.56 3.32
C THR A 502 -7.53 1.67 4.54
N ALA A 503 -8.21 1.95 5.64
CA ALA A 503 -8.17 1.11 6.84
C ALA A 503 -8.56 -0.34 6.52
N GLN A 504 -9.56 -0.52 5.65
CA GLN A 504 -10.00 -1.83 5.17
C GLN A 504 -8.93 -2.54 4.33
N GLN A 505 -8.26 -1.83 3.42
CA GLN A 505 -7.18 -2.45 2.64
C GLN A 505 -6.02 -2.93 3.51
N ARG A 506 -5.71 -2.22 4.61
CA ARG A 506 -4.67 -2.64 5.56
C ARG A 506 -5.05 -3.92 6.30
N LEU A 507 -6.32 -4.05 6.69
CA LEU A 507 -6.88 -5.31 7.21
C LEU A 507 -6.70 -6.45 6.19
N ASP A 508 -7.22 -6.25 4.97
CA ASP A 508 -7.25 -7.30 3.93
C ASP A 508 -5.84 -7.76 3.50
N ASN A 509 -4.88 -6.83 3.39
CA ASN A 509 -3.49 -7.17 3.07
C ASN A 509 -2.79 -7.92 4.21
N SER A 510 -3.15 -7.64 5.46
CA SER A 510 -2.62 -8.37 6.62
C SER A 510 -3.15 -9.81 6.65
N GLU A 511 -4.41 -10.02 6.24
CA GLU A 511 -4.99 -11.36 6.08
C GLU A 511 -4.35 -12.14 4.89
N LEU A 512 -4.11 -11.47 3.75
CA LEU A 512 -3.42 -12.08 2.60
C LEU A 512 -1.95 -12.41 2.89
N ALA A 513 -1.24 -11.59 3.66
CA ALA A 513 0.14 -11.85 4.09
C ALA A 513 0.25 -13.04 5.07
N LEU A 514 -0.85 -13.46 5.69
CA LEU A 514 -0.91 -14.65 6.52
C LEU A 514 -1.17 -15.93 5.70
N ASP A 515 -1.71 -15.82 4.48
CA ASP A 515 -2.13 -16.96 3.65
C ASP A 515 -1.21 -17.23 2.44
N ASP A 516 -0.56 -16.21 1.87
CA ASP A 516 0.32 -16.37 0.70
C ASP A 516 1.80 -16.52 1.08
N ASP A 517 2.19 -17.79 1.24
CA ASP A 517 3.38 -18.36 0.60
C ASP A 517 4.74 -17.71 0.91
N ILE A 518 5.08 -17.70 2.21
CA ILE A 518 6.46 -17.47 2.69
C ILE A 518 7.46 -18.41 1.98
N ASP A 519 7.03 -19.60 1.57
CA ASP A 519 7.86 -20.58 0.90
C ASP A 519 8.17 -20.20 -0.56
N ALA A 520 7.22 -19.66 -1.33
CA ALA A 520 7.46 -19.19 -2.71
C ALA A 520 8.24 -17.87 -2.80
N GLU A 521 8.18 -17.02 -1.78
CA GLU A 521 9.02 -15.81 -1.73
C GLU A 521 10.49 -16.17 -1.41
N VAL A 522 10.71 -17.21 -0.60
CA VAL A 522 12.04 -17.80 -0.36
C VAL A 522 12.58 -18.50 -1.62
N GLU A 523 11.75 -19.23 -2.37
CA GLU A 523 12.17 -19.94 -3.58
C GLU A 523 12.54 -18.98 -4.73
N ARG A 524 11.82 -17.84 -4.87
CA ARG A 524 12.18 -16.77 -5.81
C ARG A 524 13.51 -16.08 -5.48
N LEU A 525 13.85 -15.95 -4.20
CA LEU A 525 15.13 -15.41 -3.76
C LEU A 525 16.28 -16.40 -4.03
N ASP A 526 16.05 -17.70 -3.86
CA ASP A 526 17.05 -18.76 -4.12
C ASP A 526 17.38 -18.93 -5.61
N GLU A 527 16.42 -18.71 -6.52
CA GLU A 527 16.67 -18.72 -7.98
C GLU A 527 17.64 -17.61 -8.42
N HIS A 528 17.65 -16.47 -7.74
CA HIS A 528 18.54 -15.35 -8.04
C HIS A 528 20.02 -15.63 -7.67
N PHE A 529 20.28 -16.64 -6.83
CA PHE A 529 21.61 -17.02 -6.38
C PHE A 529 22.21 -18.25 -7.10
N ARG A 530 21.45 -18.92 -7.98
CA ARG A 530 22.03 -19.97 -8.85
C ARG A 530 22.77 -19.32 -10.02
N SER A 531 24.05 -19.04 -9.82
CA SER A 531 24.99 -18.75 -10.92
C SER A 531 25.12 -19.98 -11.84
N PRO A 532 25.29 -19.79 -13.16
CA PRO A 532 25.35 -20.90 -14.13
C PRO A 532 26.61 -21.74 -13.93
N GLU A 533 26.45 -23.06 -14.02
CA GLU A 533 27.53 -24.04 -13.93
C GLU A 533 28.65 -23.72 -14.92
N ALA A 534 29.87 -23.53 -14.40
CA ALA A 534 31.08 -23.48 -15.22
C ALA A 534 31.49 -24.91 -15.61
N GLY A 535 31.20 -25.28 -16.85
CA GLY A 535 31.87 -26.40 -17.51
C GLY A 535 33.29 -26.02 -17.91
N HIS A 536 34.28 -26.69 -17.31
CA HIS A 536 35.33 -27.47 -17.96
C HIS A 536 36.40 -27.93 -16.98
#